data_AF-M1ZRV6-F1
#
_entry.id   AF-M1ZRV6-F1
#
_cell.length_a   1.000
_cell.length_b   1.000
_cell.length_c   1.000
_cell.angle_alpha   90.00
_cell.angle_beta   90.00
_cell.angle_gamma   90.00
#
_symmetry.space_group_name_H-M   'P 1'
#
loop_
_entity.id
_entity.type
_entity.pdbx_description
1 polymer ?
#
loop_
_entity_poly.entity_id
_entity_poly.type
_entity_poly.pdbx_seq_one_letter_code
_entity_poly.pdbx_strand_id
1 'polypeptide(L)' 'MYRWISEYEEYGEGAFPGHETAIYSCQYEIKKLKQENAELKKELELLKKYQVFLKQKNK' A
#
# COMPACT_ATOMS: atom_id res chain seq x y z
N MET A 1 -31.15 17.86 14.74
CA MET A 1 -30.28 18.32 13.64
C MET A 1 -28.81 18.48 14.05
N TYR A 2 -28.50 18.80 15.32
CA TYR A 2 -27.12 18.98 15.80
C TYR A 2 -26.31 17.70 16.11
N ARG A 3 -26.95 16.54 16.27
CA ARG A 3 -26.26 15.32 16.71
C ARG A 3 -25.20 14.82 15.72
N TRP A 4 -25.49 14.94 14.42
CA TRP A 4 -24.60 14.48 13.35
C TRP A 4 -23.39 15.41 13.17
N ILE A 5 -23.53 16.68 13.56
CA ILE A 5 -22.45 17.66 13.52
C ILE A 5 -21.44 17.35 14.63
N SER A 6 -21.91 17.07 15.85
CA SER A 6 -21.04 16.68 16.96
C SER A 6 -20.35 15.34 16.72
N GLU A 7 -21.06 14.36 16.16
CA GLU A 7 -20.46 13.06 15.82
C GLU A 7 -19.37 13.21 14.74
N TYR A 8 -19.56 14.09 13.73
CA TYR A 8 -18.52 14.38 12.71
C TYR A 8 -17.33 15.16 13.28
N GLU A 9 -17.56 16.11 14.19
CA GLU A 9 -16.47 16.84 14.85
C GLU A 9 -15.59 15.92 15.71
N GLU A 10 -16.18 14.88 16.32
CA GLU A 10 -15.49 13.95 17.22
C GLU A 10 -14.81 12.78 16.48
N TYR A 11 -15.47 12.20 15.46
CA TYR A 11 -15.03 10.98 14.77
C TYR A 11 -14.66 11.20 13.29
N GLY A 12 -14.84 12.40 12.76
CA GLY A 12 -14.53 12.75 11.37
C GLY A 12 -15.31 11.90 10.36
N GLU A 13 -14.63 11.45 9.31
CA GLU A 13 -15.20 10.55 8.29
C GLU A 13 -15.63 9.18 8.86
N GLY A 14 -15.22 8.82 10.08
CA GLY A 14 -15.66 7.63 10.80
C GLY A 14 -17.04 7.75 11.48
N ALA A 15 -17.61 8.95 11.54
CA ALA A 15 -18.91 9.21 12.17
C ALA A 15 -20.10 8.56 11.43
N PHE A 16 -19.93 8.18 10.16
CA PHE A 16 -20.98 7.62 9.34
C PHE A 16 -20.77 6.11 9.11
N PRO A 17 -21.74 5.25 9.50
CA PRO A 17 -21.64 3.83 9.24
C PRO A 17 -21.63 3.56 7.72
N GLY A 18 -20.51 3.03 7.22
CA GLY A 18 -20.29 2.70 5.80
C GLY A 18 -19.03 3.30 5.18
N HIS A 19 -18.41 4.32 5.80
CA HIS A 19 -17.18 4.94 5.29
C HIS A 19 -15.90 4.26 5.79
N GLU A 20 -15.89 3.81 7.06
CA GLU A 20 -14.72 3.17 7.68
C GLU A 20 -14.31 1.85 7.00
N THR A 21 -15.26 1.05 6.51
CA THR A 21 -14.96 -0.21 5.81
C THR A 21 -14.25 0.03 4.48
N ALA A 22 -14.63 1.08 3.75
CA ALA A 22 -13.98 1.48 2.51
C ALA A 22 -12.55 1.99 2.78
N ILE A 23 -12.37 2.89 3.76
CA ILE A 23 -11.04 3.40 4.14
C ILE A 23 -10.14 2.26 4.63
N TYR A 24 -10.65 1.36 5.47
CA TYR A 24 -9.91 0.20 5.96
C TYR A 24 -9.49 -0.72 4.81
N SER A 25 -10.38 -0.98 3.85
CA SER A 25 -10.07 -1.77 2.66
C SER A 25 -8.98 -1.11 1.79
N CYS A 26 -9.03 0.22 1.61
CA CYS A 26 -8.02 0.96 0.87
C CYS A 26 -6.67 0.95 1.59
N GLN A 27 -6.64 1.15 2.90
CA GLN A 27 -5.40 1.10 3.69
C GLN A 27 -4.76 -0.29 3.67
N TYR A 28 -5.58 -1.34 3.75
CA TYR A 28 -5.12 -2.72 3.61
C TYR A 28 -4.50 -2.96 2.23
N GLU A 29 -5.18 -2.56 1.15
CA GLU A 29 -4.69 -2.74 -0.21
C GLU A 29 -3.39 -1.95 -0.44
N ILE A 30 -3.30 -0.71 0.07
CA ILE A 30 -2.07 0.09 0.02
C ILE A 30 -0.92 -0.62 0.74
N LYS A 31 -1.16 -1.19 1.93
CA LYS A 31 -0.13 -1.90 2.69
C LYS A 31 0.35 -3.15 1.94
N LYS A 32 -0.59 -3.92 1.40
CA LYS A 32 -0.30 -5.11 0.58
C LYS A 32 0.53 -4.75 -0.67
N LEU A 33 0.09 -3.75 -1.44
CA LEU A 33 0.81 -3.28 -2.63
C LEU A 33 2.20 -2.73 -2.32
N LYS A 34 2.40 -2.09 -1.16
CA LYS A 34 3.73 -1.64 -0.71
C LYS A 34 4.65 -2.82 -0.42
N GLN A 35 4.15 -3.89 0.19
CA GLN A 35 4.92 -5.09 0.46
C GLN A 35 5.32 -5.80 -0.85
N GLU A 36 4.37 -6.03 -1.76
CA GLU A 36 4.64 -6.64 -3.07
C GLU A 36 5.66 -5.81 -3.87
N ASN A 37 5.53 -4.48 -3.89
CA ASN A 37 6.51 -3.62 -4.55
C ASN A 37 7.92 -3.73 -3.94
N ALA A 38 8.03 -3.91 -2.62
CA ALA A 38 9.33 -4.07 -1.98
C ALA A 38 9.98 -5.41 -2.34
N GLU A 39 9.19 -6.48 -2.44
CA GLU A 39 9.64 -7.81 -2.86
C GLU A 39 10.08 -7.80 -4.33
N LEU A 40 9.27 -7.25 -5.23
CA LEU A 40 9.59 -7.13 -6.65
C LEU A 40 10.86 -6.30 -6.91
N LYS A 41 11.10 -5.24 -6.12
CA LYS A 41 12.34 -4.46 -6.22
C LYS A 41 13.57 -5.29 -5.87
N LYS A 42 13.50 -6.15 -4.85
CA LYS A 42 14.60 -7.06 -4.49
C LYS A 42 14.88 -8.06 -5.60
N GLU A 43 13.84 -8.65 -6.18
CA GLU A 43 13.98 -9.57 -7.32
C GLU A 43 14.64 -8.89 -8.53
N LEU A 44 14.20 -7.66 -8.86
CA LEU A 44 14.80 -6.89 -9.94
C LEU A 44 16.28 -6.58 -9.71
N GLU A 45 16.67 -6.22 -8.49
CA GLU A 45 18.08 -6.01 -8.15
C GLU A 45 18.90 -7.29 -8.32
N LEU A 46 18.36 -8.43 -7.90
CA LEU A 46 19.00 -9.73 -8.06
C LEU A 46 19.17 -10.08 -9.54
N LEU A 47 18.12 -9.91 -10.35
CA LEU A 47 18.17 -10.16 -11.80
C LEU A 47 19.18 -9.25 -12.51
N LYS A 48 19.28 -7.97 -12.12
CA LYS A 48 20.30 -7.05 -12.65
C LYS A 48 21.71 -7.54 -12.35
N LYS A 49 21.97 -8.01 -11.12
CA LYS A 49 23.27 -8.60 -10.74
C LYS A 49 23.59 -9.83 -11.59
N TYR A 50 22.62 -10.72 -11.78
CA TYR A 50 22.77 -11.88 -12.65
C TYR A 50 23.06 -11.48 -14.11
N GLN A 51 22.38 -10.46 -14.63
CA GLN A 51 22.62 -9.98 -16.00
C GLN A 51 24.06 -9.48 -16.17
N VAL A 52 24.60 -8.74 -15.20
CA VAL A 52 25.99 -8.28 -15.22
C VAL A 52 26.96 -9.47 -15.18
N PHE A 53 26.71 -10.44 -14.30
CA PHE A 53 27.52 -11.66 -14.21
C PHE A 53 27.56 -12.42 -15.54
N LEU A 54 26.41 -12.62 -16.19
CA LEU A 54 26.34 -13.31 -17.48
C LEU A 54 27.08 -12.55 -18.59
N LYS A 55 26.97 -11.22 -18.61
CA LYS A 55 27.72 -10.38 -19.57
C LYS A 55 29.23 -10.49 -19.37
N GLN A 56 29.71 -10.62 -18.13
CA GLN A 56 31.14 -10.82 -17.84
C GLN A 56 31.62 -12.22 -18.25
N LYS A 57 30.81 -13.26 -18.04
CA LYS A 57 31.16 -14.64 -18.42
C LYS A 57 31.19 -14.85 -19.94
N ASN A 58 30.37 -14.11 -20.68
CA ASN A 58 30.25 -14.22 -22.14
C ASN A 58 31.26 -13.33 -22.90
N LYS A 59 32.19 -12.69 -22.20
CA LYS A 59 33.29 -11.87 -22.76
C LYS A 59 34.61 -12.58 -22.54
#